data_AF-A0AA44WRJ9-F1
#
_entry.id   AF-A0AA44WRJ9-F1
#
_cell.length_a   1.000
_cell.length_b   1.000
_cell.length_c   1.000
_cell.angle_alpha   90.00
_cell.angle_beta   90.00
_cell.angle_gamma   90.00
#
_symmetry.space_group_name_H-M   'P 1'
#
loop_
_entity.id
_entity.type
_entity.pdbx_description
1 polymer ?
#
loop_
_entity_poly.entity_id
_entity_poly.type
_entity_poly.pdbx_seq_one_letter_code
_entity_poly.pdbx_strand_id
1 'polypeptide(L)'
;MGIKAAELFPEDYDGIVAGAPTVNFNQLQGARAFFYTVTGAADGIIEVPNKCHFDPQALLCKASEVQGCLNEAQVQQLEKIYAPYEFPDGEPIFPRLNPGAEKRAVDRLLSGLPFTTSVEWFRYVVLSDPAWQPEDYTSALVRTAEAINPFNIRTYPRTLPGFRARGGKLITYHGGQDQQLTQFGTERFVERMARGDGRLGDYHRYFPISGMFHCSAGPGAWVLGQGGNAAAAGIGFDAESNVLAAAVAWVEEGRAGRPRCYEGPSSSTTMKMIVTGASGFVGSEIIRQCLQNPKMTTVVAVARRPVSVPDDTPASKFRSVVVSNYDNYPEDAWKEFSGADACIWTVAVTPAKTKGMTPEDVRKACHDYTLAGLQAIWSSEPPRPFRFLYMSGAVAERNQSKQLPWVMAEYRLMRGETENQVLRFADQHEGLEACVVRPGFITSCSTALGSAAAAALSVAVVVPNTAVETIAAALVHQAVAGFEQETLRTSNLKRLGRAAGKICMM
;
A
#
# COMPACT_ATOMS: atom_id res chain seq x y z
N MET A 1 3.21 -20.72 4.75
CA MET A 1 4.50 -21.28 4.27
C MET A 1 5.49 -21.52 5.40
N GLY A 2 6.07 -20.53 6.09
CA GLY A 2 7.09 -20.76 7.14
C GLY A 2 6.74 -21.85 8.18
N ILE A 3 5.54 -21.81 8.76
CA ILE A 3 5.06 -22.86 9.70
C ILE A 3 4.98 -24.25 9.06
N LYS A 4 4.63 -24.33 7.77
CA LYS A 4 4.55 -25.59 7.00
C LYS A 4 5.93 -26.15 6.68
N ALA A 5 6.93 -25.28 6.44
CA ALA A 5 8.33 -25.69 6.33
C ALA A 5 8.83 -26.25 7.67
N ALA A 6 8.62 -25.54 8.78
CA ALA A 6 8.95 -26.04 10.13
C ALA A 6 8.25 -27.37 10.50
N GLU A 7 7.09 -27.67 9.91
CA GLU A 7 6.32 -28.90 10.12
C GLU A 7 6.81 -30.07 9.24
N LEU A 8 7.00 -29.87 7.93
CA LEU A 8 7.25 -30.94 6.95
C LEU A 8 8.68 -31.00 6.41
N PHE A 9 9.36 -29.86 6.31
CA PHE A 9 10.70 -29.72 5.73
C PHE A 9 11.63 -29.03 6.72
N PRO A 10 11.79 -29.59 7.94
CA PRO A 10 12.32 -28.81 9.04
C PRO A 10 13.86 -28.68 8.94
N GLU A 11 14.50 -29.36 7.98
CA GLU A 11 15.91 -29.21 7.60
C GLU A 11 16.15 -27.97 6.72
N ASP A 12 15.12 -27.40 6.08
CA ASP A 12 15.27 -26.35 5.06
C ASP A 12 15.73 -24.99 5.63
N TYR A 13 15.50 -24.75 6.94
CA TYR A 13 15.75 -23.46 7.58
C TYR A 13 16.12 -23.61 9.06
N ASP A 14 17.25 -23.05 9.48
CA ASP A 14 17.63 -22.93 10.91
C ASP A 14 16.81 -21.85 11.63
N GLY A 15 16.42 -20.79 10.92
CA GLY A 15 15.66 -19.66 11.43
C GLY A 15 14.48 -19.29 10.52
N ILE A 16 13.29 -19.14 11.09
CA ILE A 16 12.07 -18.80 10.36
C ILE A 16 11.39 -17.58 11.00
N VAL A 17 11.11 -16.56 10.19
CA VAL A 17 10.20 -15.46 10.52
C VAL A 17 8.87 -15.71 9.79
N ALA A 18 7.76 -15.77 10.53
CA ALA A 18 6.42 -16.04 10.02
C ALA A 18 5.43 -14.95 10.46
N GLY A 19 5.28 -13.92 9.62
CA GLY A 19 4.31 -12.84 9.79
C GLY A 19 2.89 -13.23 9.43
N ALA A 20 1.92 -12.79 10.24
CA ALA A 20 0.48 -12.99 10.10
C ALA A 20 0.12 -14.37 9.50
N PRO A 21 0.54 -15.48 10.13
CA PRO A 21 0.58 -16.77 9.46
C PRO A 21 -0.83 -17.33 9.21
N THR A 22 -1.10 -17.76 7.98
CA THR A 22 -2.35 -18.39 7.53
C THR A 22 -2.52 -19.85 8.01
N VAL A 23 -2.14 -20.11 9.28
CA VAL A 23 -2.41 -21.38 9.95
C VAL A 23 -3.90 -21.57 10.19
N ASN A 24 -4.33 -22.83 10.36
CA ASN A 24 -5.74 -23.22 10.42
C ASN A 24 -6.52 -22.85 9.13
N PHE A 25 -5.88 -23.04 7.98
CA PHE A 25 -6.30 -22.49 6.69
C PHE A 25 -7.75 -22.79 6.29
N ASN A 26 -8.23 -24.02 6.47
CA ASN A 26 -9.59 -24.41 6.06
C ASN A 26 -10.66 -23.66 6.88
N GLN A 27 -10.47 -23.58 8.21
CA GLN A 27 -11.36 -22.85 9.11
C GLN A 27 -11.28 -21.33 8.88
N LEU A 28 -10.11 -20.81 8.50
CA LEU A 28 -9.94 -19.42 8.05
C LEU A 28 -10.77 -19.11 6.78
N GLN A 29 -10.76 -19.97 5.76
CA GLN A 29 -11.57 -19.75 4.56
C GLN A 29 -13.08 -19.82 4.88
N GLY A 30 -13.48 -20.70 5.81
CA GLY A 30 -14.85 -20.72 6.33
C GLY A 30 -15.25 -19.41 7.02
N ALA A 31 -14.41 -18.87 7.90
CA ALA A 31 -14.66 -17.60 8.58
C ALA A 31 -14.77 -16.41 7.60
N ARG A 32 -13.91 -16.39 6.57
CA ARG A 32 -13.96 -15.37 5.51
C ARG A 32 -15.24 -15.44 4.67
N ALA A 33 -15.75 -16.65 4.41
CA ALA A 33 -17.04 -16.84 3.76
C ALA A 33 -18.22 -16.40 4.66
N PHE A 34 -18.15 -16.69 5.97
CA PHE A 34 -19.16 -16.25 6.95
C PHE A 34 -19.34 -14.73 6.99
N PHE A 35 -18.24 -13.95 7.01
CA PHE A 35 -18.33 -12.48 7.05
C PHE A 35 -19.08 -11.87 5.86
N TYR A 36 -19.19 -12.54 4.70
CA TYR A 36 -19.98 -12.02 3.56
C TYR A 36 -21.45 -11.71 3.92
N THR A 37 -22.01 -12.41 4.91
CA THR A 37 -23.45 -12.39 5.19
C THR A 37 -23.93 -11.29 6.16
N VAL A 38 -23.04 -10.45 6.72
CA VAL A 38 -23.33 -9.73 7.98
C VAL A 38 -22.74 -8.31 8.18
N THR A 39 -22.43 -7.47 7.18
CA THR A 39 -21.44 -6.38 7.40
C THR A 39 -21.77 -4.95 6.96
N GLY A 40 -21.31 -3.97 7.77
CA GLY A 40 -21.33 -2.51 7.54
C GLY A 40 -20.05 -1.80 8.05
N ALA A 41 -20.02 -0.45 8.10
CA ALA A 41 -18.78 0.35 8.22
C ALA A 41 -18.49 0.98 9.60
N ALA A 42 -17.20 1.19 9.95
CA ALA A 42 -16.76 1.70 11.27
C ALA A 42 -15.29 2.18 11.38
N ASP A 43 -14.91 2.64 12.58
CA ASP A 43 -13.59 3.15 12.97
C ASP A 43 -13.25 3.02 14.48
N GLY A 44 -11.99 3.20 14.92
CA GLY A 44 -11.03 2.09 14.99
C GLY A 44 -9.54 2.45 15.27
N ILE A 45 -9.08 2.29 16.54
CA ILE A 45 -7.68 2.09 17.03
C ILE A 45 -7.75 1.30 18.36
N ILE A 46 -7.05 0.16 18.53
CA ILE A 46 -7.09 -0.66 19.78
C ILE A 46 -5.76 -1.35 20.11
N GLU A 47 -5.29 -1.16 21.35
CA GLU A 47 -3.93 -1.53 21.80
C GLU A 47 -3.75 -2.98 22.29
N VAL A 48 -4.76 -3.52 22.96
CA VAL A 48 -4.79 -4.94 23.40
C VAL A 48 -6.16 -5.53 23.06
N PRO A 49 -6.37 -6.01 21.83
CA PRO A 49 -7.71 -6.29 21.34
C PRO A 49 -8.44 -7.45 22.05
N ASN A 50 -7.73 -8.33 22.76
CA ASN A 50 -8.37 -9.33 23.63
C ASN A 50 -9.04 -8.71 24.89
N LYS A 51 -8.63 -7.50 25.32
CA LYS A 51 -9.29 -6.73 26.40
C LYS A 51 -10.43 -5.85 25.90
N CYS A 52 -10.59 -5.69 24.58
CA CYS A 52 -11.72 -4.97 24.02
C CYS A 52 -12.94 -5.90 23.95
N HIS A 53 -13.87 -5.69 24.89
CA HIS A 53 -15.22 -6.22 24.84
C HIS A 53 -16.14 -5.10 24.30
N PHE A 54 -16.16 -4.96 22.99
CA PHE A 54 -17.10 -4.08 22.30
C PHE A 54 -18.50 -4.67 22.38
N ASP A 55 -19.46 -3.87 22.86
CA ASP A 55 -20.89 -4.19 22.89
C ASP A 55 -21.60 -3.37 21.79
N PRO A 56 -22.06 -4.02 20.70
CA PRO A 56 -22.78 -3.34 19.62
C PRO A 56 -24.10 -2.68 20.05
N GLN A 57 -24.74 -3.15 21.14
CA GLN A 57 -26.00 -2.59 21.63
C GLN A 57 -25.87 -1.12 22.04
N ALA A 58 -24.67 -0.68 22.43
CA ALA A 58 -24.36 0.72 22.73
C ALA A 58 -24.55 1.67 21.53
N LEU A 59 -24.64 1.15 20.30
CA LEU A 59 -24.86 1.91 19.07
C LEU A 59 -26.31 1.88 18.57
N LEU A 60 -27.23 1.16 19.23
CA LEU A 60 -28.61 1.03 18.77
C LEU A 60 -29.33 2.39 18.75
N CYS A 61 -29.96 2.72 17.62
CA CYS A 61 -30.77 3.93 17.47
C CYS A 61 -31.95 3.96 18.46
N LYS A 62 -32.15 5.10 19.13
CA LYS A 62 -33.39 5.36 19.87
C LYS A 62 -34.53 5.63 18.88
N ALA A 63 -35.77 5.47 19.33
CA ALA A 63 -36.97 5.51 18.48
C ALA A 63 -37.20 6.79 17.64
N SER A 64 -36.45 7.87 17.90
CA SER A 64 -36.50 9.14 17.16
C SER A 64 -35.19 9.49 16.44
N GLU A 65 -34.16 8.64 16.48
CA GLU A 65 -32.82 8.88 15.93
C GLU A 65 -32.60 7.99 14.69
N VAL A 66 -32.10 8.56 13.59
CA VAL A 66 -31.81 7.84 12.32
C VAL A 66 -30.43 8.17 11.73
N GLN A 67 -29.60 8.90 12.48
CA GLN A 67 -28.24 9.30 12.08
C GLN A 67 -27.31 9.20 13.30
N GLY A 68 -26.06 8.78 13.09
CA GLY A 68 -25.07 8.60 14.16
C GLY A 68 -25.26 7.35 15.01
N CYS A 69 -26.17 6.45 14.63
CA CYS A 69 -26.52 5.21 15.33
C CYS A 69 -26.79 4.09 14.30
N LEU A 70 -26.96 2.86 14.80
CA LEU A 70 -27.21 1.66 14.02
C LEU A 70 -28.62 1.12 14.27
N ASN A 71 -29.25 0.56 13.25
CA ASN A 71 -30.52 -0.14 13.41
C ASN A 71 -30.32 -1.54 14.01
N GLU A 72 -31.41 -2.16 14.45
CA GLU A 72 -31.41 -3.45 15.15
C GLU A 72 -30.73 -4.58 14.33
N ALA A 73 -30.91 -4.59 13.00
CA ALA A 73 -30.25 -5.55 12.12
C ALA A 73 -28.73 -5.31 11.99
N GLN A 74 -28.30 -4.04 11.96
CA GLN A 74 -26.88 -3.66 11.95
C GLN A 74 -26.18 -3.97 13.29
N VAL A 75 -26.90 -3.86 14.41
CA VAL A 75 -26.40 -4.28 15.74
C VAL A 75 -26.22 -5.80 15.78
N GLN A 76 -27.23 -6.57 15.39
CA GLN A 76 -27.15 -8.05 15.28
C GLN A 76 -26.07 -8.53 14.29
N GLN A 77 -25.76 -7.73 13.28
CA GLN A 77 -24.65 -7.95 12.35
C GLN A 77 -23.29 -7.80 13.04
N LEU A 78 -23.08 -6.72 13.79
CA LEU A 78 -21.84 -6.52 14.56
C LEU A 78 -21.66 -7.57 15.66
N GLU A 79 -22.74 -7.99 16.34
CA GLU A 79 -22.68 -9.08 17.33
C GLU A 79 -22.09 -10.37 16.71
N LYS A 80 -22.50 -10.70 15.48
CA LYS A 80 -21.96 -11.83 14.72
C LYS A 80 -20.51 -11.65 14.28
N ILE A 81 -20.09 -10.43 13.92
CA ILE A 81 -18.70 -10.13 13.52
C ILE A 81 -17.73 -10.28 14.69
N TYR A 82 -18.14 -9.88 15.91
CA TYR A 82 -17.32 -9.93 17.11
C TYR A 82 -17.56 -11.17 17.99
N ALA A 83 -18.44 -12.08 17.58
CA ALA A 83 -18.54 -13.44 18.13
C ALA A 83 -17.51 -14.40 17.47
N PRO A 84 -17.10 -15.47 18.15
CA PRO A 84 -16.47 -16.61 17.49
C PRO A 84 -17.40 -17.20 16.42
N TYR A 85 -16.83 -17.71 15.33
CA TYR A 85 -17.57 -18.52 14.38
C TYR A 85 -17.52 -19.99 14.81
N GLU A 86 -18.69 -20.60 15.00
CA GLU A 86 -18.86 -21.92 15.61
C GLU A 86 -19.75 -22.82 14.75
N PHE A 87 -19.60 -24.13 14.91
CA PHE A 87 -20.54 -25.11 14.37
C PHE A 87 -21.84 -25.10 15.20
N PRO A 88 -22.97 -25.63 14.67
CA PRO A 88 -24.24 -25.67 15.39
C PRO A 88 -24.23 -26.48 16.70
N ASP A 89 -23.19 -27.29 16.92
CA ASP A 89 -22.92 -28.07 18.14
C ASP A 89 -22.03 -27.32 19.16
N GLY A 90 -21.66 -26.07 18.87
CA GLY A 90 -20.78 -25.24 19.70
C GLY A 90 -19.28 -25.52 19.53
N GLU A 91 -18.86 -26.38 18.59
CA GLU A 91 -17.43 -26.55 18.30
C GLU A 91 -16.86 -25.29 17.60
N PRO A 92 -15.79 -24.65 18.14
CA PRO A 92 -15.28 -23.39 17.59
C PRO A 92 -14.50 -23.59 16.28
N ILE A 93 -15.04 -23.05 15.19
CA ILE A 93 -14.41 -23.00 13.86
C ILE A 93 -13.27 -21.98 13.91
N PHE A 94 -13.59 -20.70 14.09
CA PHE A 94 -12.61 -19.62 14.00
C PHE A 94 -12.89 -18.49 14.99
N PRO A 95 -11.86 -17.82 15.53
CA PRO A 95 -12.08 -16.70 16.44
C PRO A 95 -12.74 -15.50 15.76
N ARG A 96 -13.32 -14.61 16.58
CA ARG A 96 -13.89 -13.32 16.18
C ARG A 96 -12.91 -12.43 15.40
N LEU A 97 -13.43 -11.44 14.68
CA LEU A 97 -12.59 -10.39 14.08
C LEU A 97 -11.82 -9.60 15.17
N ASN A 98 -10.63 -9.09 14.84
CA ASN A 98 -9.89 -8.16 15.68
C ASN A 98 -10.69 -6.84 15.86
N PRO A 99 -11.04 -6.42 17.09
CA PRO A 99 -11.49 -5.05 17.32
C PRO A 99 -10.41 -4.03 16.88
N GLY A 100 -10.84 -2.96 16.23
CA GLY A 100 -10.00 -1.92 15.62
C GLY A 100 -9.68 -2.16 14.13
N ALA A 101 -10.03 -3.31 13.57
CA ALA A 101 -9.71 -3.64 12.17
C ALA A 101 -10.64 -2.95 11.14
N GLU A 102 -11.70 -2.30 11.59
CA GLU A 102 -12.91 -2.00 10.82
C GLU A 102 -12.61 -1.09 9.62
N LYS A 103 -11.81 -0.04 9.84
CA LYS A 103 -11.41 0.96 8.81
C LYS A 103 -10.87 0.35 7.52
N ARG A 104 -10.27 -0.84 7.60
CA ARG A 104 -9.70 -1.55 6.43
C ARG A 104 -10.42 -2.87 6.15
N ALA A 105 -11.20 -3.38 7.09
CA ALA A 105 -12.03 -4.55 6.89
C ALA A 105 -13.19 -4.23 5.92
N VAL A 106 -13.75 -3.01 5.95
CA VAL A 106 -14.77 -2.52 4.99
C VAL A 106 -14.32 -2.53 3.53
N ASP A 107 -13.03 -2.35 3.26
CA ASP A 107 -12.47 -2.45 1.90
C ASP A 107 -12.42 -3.92 1.40
N ARG A 108 -12.64 -4.90 2.28
CA ARG A 108 -12.34 -6.33 2.07
C ARG A 108 -13.41 -7.24 2.69
N LEU A 109 -13.17 -7.77 3.90
CA LEU A 109 -14.04 -8.76 4.55
C LEU A 109 -15.46 -8.26 4.79
N LEU A 110 -15.61 -6.95 5.02
CA LEU A 110 -16.87 -6.29 5.38
C LEU A 110 -17.46 -5.48 4.22
N SER A 111 -17.03 -5.74 2.98
CA SER A 111 -17.39 -4.97 1.78
C SER A 111 -18.76 -5.31 1.17
N GLY A 112 -19.45 -6.33 1.69
CA GLY A 112 -20.66 -6.88 1.07
C GLY A 112 -20.41 -7.62 -0.26
N LEU A 113 -19.16 -8.02 -0.54
CA LEU A 113 -18.77 -8.84 -1.69
C LEU A 113 -18.08 -10.14 -1.26
N PRO A 114 -18.27 -11.27 -1.97
CA PRO A 114 -17.60 -12.53 -1.63
C PRO A 114 -16.08 -12.44 -1.71
N PHE A 115 -15.37 -12.96 -0.70
CA PHE A 115 -13.91 -12.96 -0.70
C PHE A 115 -13.37 -13.99 -1.72
N THR A 116 -12.79 -13.52 -2.82
CA THR A 116 -12.43 -14.33 -4.01
C THR A 116 -11.70 -15.63 -3.66
N THR A 117 -10.67 -15.58 -2.80
CA THR A 117 -9.91 -16.78 -2.39
C THR A 117 -10.75 -17.84 -1.70
N SER A 118 -11.78 -17.45 -0.94
CA SER A 118 -12.69 -18.40 -0.30
C SER A 118 -13.65 -19.01 -1.32
N VAL A 119 -14.14 -18.21 -2.27
CA VAL A 119 -14.98 -18.70 -3.39
C VAL A 119 -14.21 -19.72 -4.23
N GLU A 120 -12.99 -19.39 -4.63
CA GLU A 120 -12.12 -20.27 -5.42
C GLU A 120 -11.74 -21.55 -4.66
N TRP A 121 -11.50 -21.45 -3.34
CA TRP A 121 -11.24 -22.61 -2.49
C TRP A 121 -12.43 -23.58 -2.46
N PHE A 122 -13.64 -23.08 -2.21
CA PHE A 122 -14.83 -23.93 -2.16
C PHE A 122 -15.18 -24.50 -3.53
N ARG A 123 -15.18 -23.68 -4.60
CA ARG A 123 -15.42 -24.14 -5.98
C ARG A 123 -14.43 -25.21 -6.43
N TYR A 124 -13.13 -24.90 -6.41
CA TYR A 124 -12.15 -25.70 -7.14
C TYR A 124 -11.50 -26.80 -6.29
N VAL A 125 -11.54 -26.71 -4.95
CA VAL A 125 -10.84 -27.66 -4.07
C VAL A 125 -11.77 -28.44 -3.15
N VAL A 126 -12.80 -27.82 -2.57
CA VAL A 126 -13.70 -28.50 -1.62
C VAL A 126 -14.84 -29.23 -2.34
N LEU A 127 -15.45 -28.60 -3.33
CA LEU A 127 -16.63 -29.12 -4.03
C LEU A 127 -16.32 -29.66 -5.44
N SER A 128 -15.22 -29.19 -6.04
CA SER A 128 -14.92 -29.39 -7.47
C SER A 128 -16.05 -28.96 -8.41
N ASP A 129 -16.84 -27.97 -7.97
CA ASP A 129 -17.96 -27.38 -8.70
C ASP A 129 -17.69 -25.90 -9.02
N PRO A 130 -17.41 -25.54 -10.29
CA PRO A 130 -17.21 -24.15 -10.69
C PRO A 130 -18.50 -23.31 -10.66
N ALA A 131 -19.68 -23.94 -10.62
CA ALA A 131 -20.99 -23.29 -10.65
C ALA A 131 -21.56 -22.98 -9.25
N TRP A 132 -20.99 -23.54 -8.18
CA TRP A 132 -21.37 -23.25 -6.79
C TRP A 132 -21.33 -21.74 -6.49
N GLN A 133 -22.32 -21.21 -5.77
CA GLN A 133 -22.39 -19.79 -5.43
C GLN A 133 -22.07 -19.55 -3.93
N PRO A 134 -21.36 -18.47 -3.58
CA PRO A 134 -20.99 -18.19 -2.18
C PRO A 134 -22.18 -17.95 -1.26
N GLU A 135 -23.34 -17.61 -1.80
CA GLU A 135 -24.62 -17.50 -1.10
C GLU A 135 -25.12 -18.86 -0.55
N ASP A 136 -24.72 -19.97 -1.18
CA ASP A 136 -25.03 -21.35 -0.75
C ASP A 136 -24.08 -21.85 0.37
N TYR A 137 -23.25 -20.97 0.94
CA TYR A 137 -22.30 -21.32 1.98
C TYR A 137 -22.99 -21.71 3.30
N THR A 138 -22.58 -22.85 3.86
CA THR A 138 -22.97 -23.28 5.22
C THR A 138 -21.75 -23.74 6.01
N SER A 139 -21.83 -23.68 7.34
CA SER A 139 -20.75 -24.17 8.23
C SER A 139 -20.40 -25.65 7.98
N ALA A 140 -21.35 -26.47 7.51
CA ALA A 140 -21.11 -27.86 7.13
C ALA A 140 -20.00 -28.03 6.08
N LEU A 141 -19.86 -27.09 5.13
CA LEU A 141 -18.79 -27.11 4.14
C LEU A 141 -17.39 -26.98 4.76
N VAL A 142 -17.27 -26.43 5.98
CA VAL A 142 -15.99 -26.41 6.71
C VAL A 142 -15.61 -27.80 7.21
N ARG A 143 -16.59 -28.65 7.61
CA ARG A 143 -16.32 -30.05 7.94
C ARG A 143 -15.86 -30.82 6.69
N THR A 144 -16.44 -30.55 5.52
CA THR A 144 -15.98 -31.10 4.22
C THR A 144 -14.55 -30.66 3.90
N ALA A 145 -14.23 -29.37 4.01
CA ALA A 145 -12.89 -28.84 3.76
C ALA A 145 -11.83 -29.41 4.72
N GLU A 146 -12.19 -29.62 5.99
CA GLU A 146 -11.35 -30.28 6.99
C GLU A 146 -11.15 -31.78 6.73
N ALA A 147 -12.15 -32.47 6.18
CA ALA A 147 -12.03 -33.88 5.79
C ALA A 147 -11.13 -34.08 4.56
N ILE A 148 -11.19 -33.17 3.59
CA ILE A 148 -10.34 -33.21 2.38
C ILE A 148 -8.90 -32.79 2.72
N ASN A 149 -8.72 -31.67 3.43
CA ASN A 149 -7.45 -31.11 3.91
C ASN A 149 -6.21 -31.46 3.03
N PRO A 150 -6.22 -31.07 1.74
CA PRO A 150 -5.27 -31.61 0.77
C PRO A 150 -3.85 -31.24 1.16
N PHE A 151 -2.95 -32.23 1.15
CA PHE A 151 -1.54 -32.09 1.55
C PHE A 151 -1.34 -31.50 2.97
N ASN A 152 -2.33 -31.70 3.86
CA ASN A 152 -2.37 -31.10 5.20
C ASN A 152 -2.26 -29.55 5.17
N ILE A 153 -2.87 -28.89 4.18
CA ILE A 153 -2.86 -27.43 4.02
C ILE A 153 -3.34 -26.66 5.26
N ARG A 154 -4.17 -27.29 6.12
CA ARG A 154 -4.61 -26.73 7.41
C ARG A 154 -3.44 -26.14 8.21
N THR A 155 -2.25 -26.74 8.15
CA THR A 155 -1.02 -26.23 8.79
C THR A 155 -1.27 -25.88 10.27
N TYR A 156 -1.72 -26.86 11.05
CA TYR A 156 -2.14 -26.64 12.45
C TYR A 156 -1.59 -27.71 13.43
N PRO A 157 -0.25 -27.93 13.42
CA PRO A 157 0.39 -28.93 14.27
C PRO A 157 0.19 -28.65 15.77
N ARG A 158 0.40 -29.68 16.59
CA ARG A 158 0.46 -29.56 18.06
C ARG A 158 1.89 -29.40 18.58
N THR A 159 2.89 -29.85 17.83
CA THR A 159 4.31 -29.87 18.21
C THR A 159 5.16 -29.77 16.94
N LEU A 160 6.41 -29.32 17.07
CA LEU A 160 7.38 -29.26 15.97
C LEU A 160 8.66 -30.04 16.34
N PRO A 161 8.58 -31.36 16.58
CA PRO A 161 9.65 -32.12 17.23
C PRO A 161 10.95 -32.15 16.42
N GLY A 162 10.88 -32.30 15.09
CA GLY A 162 12.07 -32.29 14.23
C GLY A 162 12.78 -30.93 14.21
N PHE A 163 12.02 -29.85 14.02
CA PHE A 163 12.54 -28.47 14.05
C PHE A 163 13.22 -28.15 15.39
N ARG A 164 12.56 -28.50 16.51
CA ARG A 164 13.14 -28.36 17.85
C ARG A 164 14.39 -29.22 18.05
N ALA A 165 14.41 -30.47 17.56
CA ALA A 165 15.51 -31.41 17.79
C ALA A 165 16.84 -30.95 17.18
N ARG A 166 16.80 -30.21 16.06
CA ARG A 166 17.99 -29.55 15.48
C ARG A 166 18.24 -28.12 16.00
N GLY A 167 17.45 -27.66 16.96
CA GLY A 167 17.63 -26.36 17.61
C GLY A 167 17.07 -25.15 16.86
N GLY A 168 16.33 -25.35 15.76
CA GLY A 168 15.83 -24.27 14.90
C GLY A 168 14.94 -23.25 15.63
N LYS A 169 14.94 -21.99 15.16
CA LYS A 169 14.26 -20.86 15.81
C LYS A 169 13.11 -20.32 14.98
N LEU A 170 11.93 -20.17 15.60
CA LEU A 170 10.73 -19.67 14.96
C LEU A 170 10.24 -18.38 15.65
N ILE A 171 10.24 -17.28 14.91
CA ILE A 171 9.59 -16.03 15.33
C ILE A 171 8.28 -15.88 14.56
N THR A 172 7.16 -15.79 15.26
CA THR A 172 5.87 -15.38 14.69
C THR A 172 5.51 -13.96 15.14
N TYR A 173 4.87 -13.20 14.26
CA TYR A 173 4.28 -11.91 14.62
C TYR A 173 2.90 -11.76 13.96
N HIS A 174 2.00 -10.97 14.55
CA HIS A 174 0.67 -10.72 14.00
C HIS A 174 0.21 -9.30 14.34
N GLY A 175 -0.51 -8.64 13.43
CA GLY A 175 -1.02 -7.29 13.67
C GLY A 175 -2.27 -7.28 14.54
N GLY A 176 -2.28 -6.41 15.55
CA GLY A 176 -3.40 -6.27 16.48
C GLY A 176 -4.70 -5.81 15.81
N GLN A 177 -4.58 -5.02 14.75
CA GLN A 177 -5.71 -4.54 13.94
C GLN A 177 -5.73 -5.21 12.56
N ASP A 178 -5.16 -6.41 12.40
CA ASP A 178 -5.19 -7.13 11.13
C ASP A 178 -6.64 -7.41 10.70
N GLN A 179 -6.97 -6.88 9.52
CA GLN A 179 -8.29 -6.84 8.91
C GLN A 179 -8.58 -7.97 7.91
N GLN A 180 -7.62 -8.88 7.73
CA GLN A 180 -7.73 -10.01 6.81
C GLN A 180 -7.55 -11.36 7.53
N LEU A 181 -6.82 -11.36 8.64
CA LEU A 181 -6.59 -12.48 9.55
C LEU A 181 -6.77 -11.98 10.98
N THR A 182 -7.50 -12.70 11.82
CA THR A 182 -7.62 -12.33 13.23
C THR A 182 -6.38 -12.79 14.01
N GLN A 183 -5.84 -11.93 14.88
CA GLN A 183 -4.63 -12.27 15.65
C GLN A 183 -4.92 -13.42 16.62
N PHE A 184 -6.16 -13.50 17.09
CA PHE A 184 -6.67 -14.56 17.98
C PHE A 184 -6.51 -15.95 17.34
N GLY A 185 -6.44 -16.05 16.00
CA GLY A 185 -6.12 -17.30 15.30
C GLY A 185 -4.68 -17.76 15.52
N THR A 186 -3.75 -16.81 15.61
CA THR A 186 -2.34 -17.08 15.97
C THR A 186 -2.21 -17.31 17.48
N GLU A 187 -2.90 -16.56 18.34
CA GLU A 187 -2.91 -16.84 19.80
C GLU A 187 -3.39 -18.27 20.08
N ARG A 188 -4.53 -18.69 19.50
CA ARG A 188 -5.07 -20.06 19.60
C ARG A 188 -4.08 -21.12 19.08
N PHE A 189 -3.29 -20.80 18.04
CA PHE A 189 -2.22 -21.67 17.53
C PHE A 189 -1.06 -21.82 18.52
N VAL A 190 -0.60 -20.71 19.10
CA VAL A 190 0.52 -20.70 20.05
C VAL A 190 0.14 -21.40 21.34
N GLU A 191 -1.07 -21.17 21.87
CA GLU A 191 -1.61 -21.94 23.00
C GLU A 191 -1.67 -23.44 22.72
N ARG A 192 -2.12 -23.82 21.51
CA ARG A 192 -2.19 -25.23 21.08
C ARG A 192 -0.80 -25.86 21.06
N MET A 193 0.21 -25.15 20.57
CA MET A 193 1.59 -25.62 20.59
C MET A 193 2.14 -25.71 22.02
N ALA A 194 1.86 -24.73 22.88
CA ALA A 194 2.34 -24.71 24.26
C ALA A 194 1.75 -25.85 25.11
N ARG A 195 0.49 -26.24 24.83
CA ARG A 195 -0.14 -27.43 25.41
C ARG A 195 0.41 -28.75 24.84
N GLY A 196 1.02 -28.73 23.65
CA GLY A 196 1.63 -29.90 23.02
C GLY A 196 3.10 -30.09 23.38
N ASP A 197 3.85 -29.00 23.57
CA ASP A 197 5.25 -28.99 23.99
C ASP A 197 5.49 -27.93 25.07
N GLY A 198 5.70 -28.37 26.32
CA GLY A 198 6.02 -27.49 27.44
C GLY A 198 7.37 -26.75 27.32
N ARG A 199 8.19 -27.08 26.31
CA ARG A 199 9.44 -26.39 25.96
C ARG A 199 9.34 -25.53 24.71
N LEU A 200 8.12 -25.14 24.30
CA LEU A 200 7.89 -24.25 23.15
C LEU A 200 8.75 -22.97 23.20
N GLY A 201 8.92 -22.37 24.39
CA GLY A 201 9.70 -21.14 24.57
C GLY A 201 11.19 -21.23 24.24
N ASP A 202 11.76 -22.45 24.17
CA ASP A 202 13.17 -22.68 23.80
C ASP A 202 13.44 -22.38 22.31
N TYR A 203 12.40 -22.45 21.48
CA TYR A 203 12.51 -22.47 20.02
C TYR A 203 11.43 -21.66 19.28
N HIS A 204 10.36 -21.22 19.96
CA HIS A 204 9.31 -20.38 19.37
C HIS A 204 9.01 -19.14 20.21
N ARG A 205 8.86 -17.99 19.54
CA ARG A 205 8.44 -16.71 20.11
C ARG A 205 7.33 -16.10 19.28
N TYR A 206 6.33 -15.53 19.97
CA TYR A 206 5.22 -14.82 19.35
C TYR A 206 5.19 -13.36 19.80
N PHE A 207 5.04 -12.45 18.84
CA PHE A 207 4.93 -11.01 19.08
C PHE A 207 3.61 -10.46 18.49
N PRO A 208 2.58 -10.19 19.31
CA PRO A 208 1.47 -9.34 18.90
C PRO A 208 1.98 -7.90 18.73
N ILE A 209 1.66 -7.29 17.59
CA ILE A 209 2.13 -5.96 17.21
C ILE A 209 0.95 -4.99 17.28
N SER A 210 0.96 -4.12 18.29
CA SER A 210 -0.11 -3.14 18.49
C SER A 210 -0.27 -2.21 17.29
N GLY A 211 -1.51 -1.88 16.94
CA GLY A 211 -1.83 -0.96 15.86
C GLY A 211 -1.24 -1.32 14.49
N MET A 212 -0.90 -2.58 14.24
CA MET A 212 -0.53 -3.07 12.90
C MET A 212 -1.74 -3.70 12.19
N PHE A 213 -1.93 -3.36 10.93
CA PHE A 213 -2.87 -3.98 9.98
C PHE A 213 -2.26 -5.28 9.40
N HIS A 214 -2.84 -5.83 8.31
CA HIS A 214 -2.33 -7.05 7.69
C HIS A 214 -0.88 -6.90 7.20
N CYS A 215 0.03 -7.63 7.85
CA CYS A 215 1.50 -7.67 7.66
C CYS A 215 2.28 -6.35 7.85
N SER A 216 1.64 -5.21 7.64
CA SER A 216 2.23 -3.86 7.59
C SER A 216 1.13 -2.80 7.63
N ALA A 217 1.50 -1.52 7.71
CA ALA A 217 0.59 -0.40 7.90
C ALA A 217 -0.20 -0.50 9.22
N GLY A 218 -1.03 0.50 9.48
CA GLY A 218 -1.78 0.64 10.72
C GLY A 218 -1.38 1.89 11.50
N PRO A 219 -2.16 2.26 12.53
CA PRO A 219 -1.96 3.49 13.29
C PRO A 219 -0.91 3.42 14.40
N GLY A 220 -0.38 2.24 14.74
CA GLY A 220 0.55 2.05 15.87
C GLY A 220 2.02 1.89 15.47
N ALA A 221 2.84 1.45 16.43
CA ALA A 221 4.23 1.09 16.22
C ALA A 221 4.34 -0.29 15.54
N TRP A 222 4.24 -0.31 14.21
CA TRP A 222 4.13 -1.53 13.42
C TRP A 222 5.37 -1.93 12.62
N VAL A 223 6.38 -1.06 12.52
CA VAL A 223 7.60 -1.36 11.76
C VAL A 223 8.59 -2.10 12.67
N LEU A 224 8.92 -3.35 12.33
CA LEU A 224 9.88 -4.19 13.04
C LEU A 224 10.88 -4.85 12.07
N GLY A 225 11.22 -4.17 10.97
CA GLY A 225 12.13 -4.69 9.95
C GLY A 225 11.57 -5.87 9.13
N GLN A 226 10.26 -6.10 9.14
CA GLN A 226 9.62 -7.11 8.31
C GLN A 226 9.64 -6.68 6.84
N GLY A 227 10.47 -7.34 6.04
CA GLY A 227 10.71 -6.98 4.64
C GLY A 227 9.47 -7.09 3.75
N GLY A 228 9.43 -6.26 2.70
CA GLY A 228 8.44 -6.37 1.61
C GLY A 228 7.72 -5.08 1.20
N ASN A 229 7.77 -4.02 2.03
CA ASN A 229 7.13 -2.72 1.75
C ASN A 229 8.07 -1.54 2.09
N ALA A 230 7.89 -0.40 1.42
CA ALA A 230 8.73 0.80 1.54
C ALA A 230 8.89 1.35 2.98
N ALA A 231 7.95 1.05 3.87
CA ALA A 231 7.98 1.50 5.27
C ALA A 231 9.04 0.82 6.16
N ALA A 232 9.70 -0.24 5.69
CA ALA A 232 10.85 -0.82 6.39
C ALA A 232 12.19 -0.21 5.94
N ALA A 233 12.18 0.71 4.95
CA ALA A 233 13.38 1.42 4.53
C ALA A 233 13.88 2.34 5.66
N GLY A 234 15.20 2.35 5.89
CA GLY A 234 15.84 3.10 6.97
C GLY A 234 15.89 2.41 8.33
N ILE A 235 15.28 1.24 8.50
CA ILE A 235 15.48 0.40 9.70
C ILE A 235 16.80 -0.36 9.57
N GLY A 236 17.72 -0.12 10.52
CA GLY A 236 19.00 -0.82 10.58
C GLY A 236 18.84 -2.33 10.69
N PHE A 237 19.81 -3.09 10.17
CA PHE A 237 19.85 -4.55 10.31
C PHE A 237 20.49 -4.94 11.65
N ASP A 238 19.81 -4.59 12.75
CA ASP A 238 20.22 -4.95 14.11
C ASP A 238 19.13 -5.75 14.83
N ALA A 239 19.53 -6.62 15.75
CA ALA A 239 18.64 -7.55 16.44
C ALA A 239 17.65 -6.89 17.42
N GLU A 240 17.83 -5.60 17.74
CA GLU A 240 16.87 -4.83 18.53
C GLU A 240 15.82 -4.12 17.67
N SER A 241 16.07 -3.88 16.39
CA SER A 241 15.19 -3.09 15.51
C SER A 241 14.53 -3.91 14.40
N ASN A 242 15.12 -5.04 14.04
CA ASN A 242 14.75 -5.82 12.86
C ASN A 242 14.50 -7.30 13.21
N VAL A 243 13.31 -7.81 12.87
CA VAL A 243 12.85 -9.17 13.17
C VAL A 243 13.64 -10.26 12.45
N LEU A 244 14.20 -9.97 11.28
CA LEU A 244 15.09 -10.89 10.58
C LEU A 244 16.47 -10.92 11.26
N ALA A 245 17.03 -9.76 11.62
CA ALA A 245 18.28 -9.70 12.38
C ALA A 245 18.14 -10.35 13.78
N ALA A 246 16.97 -10.24 14.41
CA ALA A 246 16.67 -10.93 15.67
C ALA A 246 16.55 -12.45 15.51
N ALA A 247 16.09 -12.94 14.36
CA ALA A 247 16.12 -14.37 14.05
C ALA A 247 17.56 -14.86 13.85
N VAL A 248 18.38 -14.11 13.09
CA VAL A 248 19.82 -14.39 12.90
C VAL A 248 20.54 -14.47 14.25
N ALA A 249 20.42 -13.43 15.09
CA ALA A 249 21.05 -13.41 16.42
C ALA A 249 20.56 -14.53 17.36
N TRP A 250 19.31 -14.99 17.22
CA TRP A 250 18.82 -16.12 18.02
C TRP A 250 19.33 -17.48 17.52
N VAL A 251 19.54 -17.64 16.21
CA VAL A 251 20.15 -18.84 15.61
C VAL A 251 21.64 -18.91 15.91
N GLU A 252 22.39 -17.84 15.59
CA GLU A 252 23.86 -17.84 15.58
C GLU A 252 24.46 -17.57 16.97
N GLU A 253 23.85 -16.67 17.76
CA GLU A 253 24.41 -16.21 19.04
C GLU A 253 23.61 -16.70 20.26
N GLY A 254 22.49 -17.41 20.03
CA GLY A 254 21.52 -17.78 21.06
C GLY A 254 20.78 -16.58 21.69
N ARG A 255 20.99 -15.35 21.19
CA ARG A 255 20.41 -14.12 21.75
C ARG A 255 18.95 -13.96 21.34
N ALA A 256 18.10 -14.57 22.14
CA ALA A 256 16.66 -14.53 21.98
C ALA A 256 16.08 -13.16 22.41
N GLY A 257 16.14 -12.16 21.53
CA GLY A 257 15.59 -10.82 21.75
C GLY A 257 14.08 -10.68 21.47
N ARG A 258 13.57 -9.47 21.67
CA ARG A 258 12.32 -8.97 21.06
C ARG A 258 12.70 -7.70 20.27
N PRO A 259 12.43 -7.61 18.96
CA PRO A 259 12.56 -6.36 18.24
C PRO A 259 11.66 -5.28 18.85
N ARG A 260 12.22 -4.10 19.09
CA ARG A 260 11.50 -2.84 19.23
C ARG A 260 10.66 -2.64 17.97
N CYS A 261 9.45 -2.14 18.14
CA CYS A 261 8.61 -1.74 17.03
C CYS A 261 8.65 -0.21 16.95
N TYR A 262 8.83 0.31 15.74
CA TYR A 262 8.84 1.72 15.42
C TYR A 262 7.48 2.13 14.88
N GLU A 263 7.09 3.38 15.12
CA GLU A 263 6.02 4.00 14.33
C GLU A 263 6.42 3.91 12.85
N GLY A 264 5.59 3.25 12.05
CA GLY A 264 5.72 3.37 10.60
C GLY A 264 5.37 4.80 10.16
N PRO A 265 5.68 5.18 8.90
CA PRO A 265 5.31 6.48 8.35
C PRO A 265 3.80 6.70 8.57
N SER A 266 3.49 7.58 9.53
CA SER A 266 2.21 7.47 10.24
C SER A 266 1.06 7.96 9.38
N SER A 267 -0.18 7.59 9.74
CA SER A 267 -1.34 8.25 9.13
C SER A 267 -1.41 9.74 9.47
N SER A 268 -0.59 10.24 10.40
CA SER A 268 -0.49 11.63 10.84
C SER A 268 0.80 12.37 10.42
N THR A 269 1.73 11.78 9.65
CA THR A 269 2.85 12.55 9.09
C THR A 269 2.31 13.57 8.10
N THR A 270 2.24 14.82 8.55
CA THR A 270 1.98 15.97 7.70
C THR A 270 3.14 16.16 6.74
N MET A 271 2.87 16.46 5.47
CA MET A 271 3.92 16.62 4.46
C MET A 271 3.92 18.00 3.80
N LYS A 272 5.13 18.44 3.45
CA LYS A 272 5.43 19.57 2.57
C LYS A 272 5.76 19.03 1.18
N MET A 273 4.91 19.38 0.20
CA MET A 273 4.97 18.88 -1.18
C MET A 273 5.48 19.95 -2.14
N ILE A 274 6.49 19.64 -2.94
CA ILE A 274 6.87 20.45 -4.10
C ILE A 274 6.10 19.96 -5.34
N VAL A 275 5.54 20.88 -6.12
CA VAL A 275 4.92 20.60 -7.42
C VAL A 275 5.55 21.50 -8.47
N THR A 276 6.41 20.95 -9.33
CA THR A 276 7.05 21.72 -10.42
C THR A 276 6.27 21.60 -11.72
N GLY A 277 6.27 22.68 -12.51
CA GLY A 277 5.31 22.80 -13.62
C GLY A 277 3.90 23.15 -13.14
N ALA A 278 3.79 23.80 -11.97
CA ALA A 278 2.54 24.10 -11.27
C ALA A 278 1.46 24.81 -12.11
N SER A 279 1.86 25.65 -13.07
CA SER A 279 0.94 26.34 -13.98
C SER A 279 0.46 25.49 -15.18
N GLY A 280 0.85 24.21 -15.24
CA GLY A 280 0.49 23.26 -16.30
C GLY A 280 -0.72 22.42 -15.96
N PHE A 281 -1.39 21.88 -16.98
CA PHE A 281 -2.66 21.13 -16.86
C PHE A 281 -2.66 20.01 -15.80
N VAL A 282 -1.55 19.27 -15.66
CA VAL A 282 -1.42 18.24 -14.61
C VAL A 282 -1.02 18.86 -13.26
N GLY A 283 -0.11 19.83 -13.27
CA GLY A 283 0.37 20.52 -12.07
C GLY A 283 -0.73 21.24 -11.29
N SER A 284 -1.65 21.92 -11.99
CA SER A 284 -2.78 22.61 -11.37
C SER A 284 -3.74 21.65 -10.66
N GLU A 285 -4.00 20.48 -11.26
CA GLU A 285 -4.86 19.46 -10.64
C GLU A 285 -4.16 18.77 -9.46
N ILE A 286 -2.84 18.50 -9.54
CA ILE A 286 -2.06 18.02 -8.39
C ILE A 286 -2.17 19.01 -7.23
N ILE A 287 -1.97 20.32 -7.47
CA ILE A 287 -2.07 21.36 -6.44
C ILE A 287 -3.45 21.38 -5.80
N ARG A 288 -4.52 21.36 -6.61
CA ARG A 288 -5.91 21.31 -6.12
C ARG A 288 -6.13 20.11 -5.20
N GLN A 289 -5.64 18.93 -5.59
CA GLN A 289 -5.78 17.72 -4.78
C GLN A 289 -4.89 17.71 -3.52
N CYS A 290 -3.69 18.27 -3.58
CA CYS A 290 -2.81 18.44 -2.42
C CYS A 290 -3.43 19.38 -1.38
N LEU A 291 -3.98 20.52 -1.79
CA LEU A 291 -4.59 21.49 -0.86
C LEU A 291 -5.86 20.97 -0.19
N GLN A 292 -6.59 20.08 -0.88
CA GLN A 292 -7.71 19.30 -0.31
C GLN A 292 -7.28 18.14 0.59
N ASN A 293 -6.00 17.74 0.59
CA ASN A 293 -5.52 16.62 1.39
C ASN A 293 -5.22 17.09 2.82
N PRO A 294 -5.86 16.52 3.86
CA PRO A 294 -5.60 16.91 5.25
C PRO A 294 -4.14 16.69 5.67
N LYS A 295 -3.45 15.71 5.07
CA LYS A 295 -2.03 15.44 5.34
C LYS A 295 -1.07 16.49 4.79
N MET A 296 -1.48 17.39 3.89
CA MET A 296 -0.56 18.42 3.39
C MET A 296 -0.52 19.59 4.38
N THR A 297 0.65 19.92 4.92
CA THR A 297 0.89 21.17 5.66
C THR A 297 1.30 22.30 4.73
N THR A 298 2.04 22.00 3.67
CA THR A 298 2.51 23.01 2.71
C THR A 298 2.58 22.44 1.30
N VAL A 299 2.17 23.23 0.32
CA VAL A 299 2.23 22.91 -1.12
C VAL A 299 2.99 24.02 -1.82
N VAL A 300 4.23 23.72 -2.22
CA VAL A 300 5.15 24.64 -2.90
C VAL A 300 4.98 24.48 -4.41
N ALA A 301 4.25 25.40 -5.01
CA ALA A 301 3.96 25.46 -6.43
C ALA A 301 5.08 26.19 -7.18
N VAL A 302 5.90 25.45 -7.91
CA VAL A 302 7.05 25.97 -8.66
C VAL A 302 6.69 26.10 -10.14
N ALA A 303 6.80 27.32 -10.67
CA ALA A 303 6.60 27.62 -12.09
C ALA A 303 7.42 28.83 -12.54
N ARG A 304 7.48 29.04 -13.87
CA ARG A 304 8.16 30.22 -14.46
C ARG A 304 7.37 31.53 -14.34
N ARG A 305 6.21 31.51 -13.69
CA ARG A 305 5.27 32.62 -13.48
C ARG A 305 4.51 32.38 -12.17
N PRO A 306 3.97 33.42 -11.50
CA PRO A 306 3.10 33.25 -10.34
C PRO A 306 1.94 32.29 -10.63
N VAL A 307 1.57 31.48 -9.64
CA VAL A 307 0.43 30.56 -9.69
C VAL A 307 -0.54 30.97 -8.59
N SER A 308 -1.80 31.22 -8.97
CA SER A 308 -2.91 31.41 -8.04
C SER A 308 -3.70 30.11 -7.89
N VAL A 309 -4.40 29.99 -6.77
CA VAL A 309 -5.43 28.97 -6.52
C VAL A 309 -6.80 29.65 -6.38
N PRO A 310 -7.92 28.98 -6.63
CA PRO A 310 -9.24 29.58 -6.49
C PRO A 310 -9.55 29.94 -5.02
N ASP A 311 -10.45 30.91 -4.80
CA ASP A 311 -10.75 31.46 -3.47
C ASP A 311 -11.38 30.45 -2.49
N ASP A 312 -11.92 29.33 -3.00
CA ASP A 312 -12.49 28.22 -2.22
C ASP A 312 -11.43 27.29 -1.59
N THR A 313 -10.16 27.48 -1.94
CA THR A 313 -9.07 26.54 -1.63
C THR A 313 -8.26 27.03 -0.42
N PRO A 314 -7.80 26.15 0.51
CA PRO A 314 -7.07 26.55 1.72
C PRO A 314 -5.71 27.25 1.47
N ALA A 315 -5.75 28.57 1.25
CA ALA A 315 -4.59 29.39 0.88
C ALA A 315 -3.45 29.37 1.93
N SER A 316 -3.76 29.13 3.21
CA SER A 316 -2.76 29.03 4.29
C SER A 316 -1.66 27.99 4.03
N LYS A 317 -2.01 26.89 3.35
CA LYS A 317 -1.10 25.79 2.97
C LYS A 317 -0.32 26.05 1.68
N PHE A 318 -0.65 27.08 0.90
CA PHE A 318 -0.12 27.28 -0.45
C PHE A 318 1.09 28.24 -0.46
N ARG A 319 2.11 27.93 -1.25
CA ARG A 319 3.25 28.82 -1.53
C ARG A 319 3.50 28.81 -3.04
N SER A 320 3.60 29.98 -3.68
CA SER A 320 3.98 30.09 -5.09
C SER A 320 5.42 30.58 -5.19
N VAL A 321 6.26 29.82 -5.88
CA VAL A 321 7.69 30.11 -6.07
C VAL A 321 7.95 30.27 -7.56
N VAL A 322 8.53 31.42 -7.94
CA VAL A 322 8.76 31.78 -9.34
C VAL A 322 10.20 31.49 -9.73
N VAL A 323 10.44 30.35 -10.37
CA VAL A 323 11.73 29.99 -10.96
C VAL A 323 11.67 30.28 -12.45
N SER A 324 12.13 31.46 -12.87
CA SER A 324 12.04 31.93 -14.27
C SER A 324 12.87 31.10 -15.24
N ASN A 325 14.04 30.62 -14.79
CA ASN A 325 14.90 29.67 -15.49
C ASN A 325 15.35 28.58 -14.52
N TYR A 326 15.12 27.30 -14.85
CA TYR A 326 15.52 26.16 -14.01
C TYR A 326 17.02 25.84 -14.07
N ASP A 327 17.83 26.56 -14.86
CA ASP A 327 19.29 26.55 -14.71
C ASP A 327 19.76 27.24 -13.42
N ASN A 328 18.93 28.12 -12.83
CA ASN A 328 19.32 28.93 -11.66
C ASN A 328 18.14 29.12 -10.69
N TYR A 329 18.26 28.53 -9.50
CA TYR A 329 17.24 28.62 -8.46
C TYR A 329 17.56 29.78 -7.49
N PRO A 330 16.67 30.78 -7.35
CA PRO A 330 16.87 31.90 -6.43
C PRO A 330 16.75 31.46 -4.96
N GLU A 331 17.39 32.17 -4.03
CA GLU A 331 17.49 31.74 -2.61
C GLU A 331 16.15 31.49 -1.90
N ASP A 332 15.10 32.21 -2.30
CA ASP A 332 13.74 32.01 -1.80
C ASP A 332 13.18 30.64 -2.20
N ALA A 333 13.49 30.17 -3.42
CA ALA A 333 13.17 28.82 -3.85
C ALA A 333 13.91 27.75 -3.00
N TRP A 334 15.19 27.96 -2.70
CA TRP A 334 15.96 27.03 -1.83
C TRP A 334 15.37 26.92 -0.42
N LYS A 335 14.98 28.07 0.18
CA LYS A 335 14.31 28.12 1.49
C LYS A 335 12.96 27.39 1.46
N GLU A 336 12.22 27.48 0.36
CA GLU A 336 10.97 26.76 0.19
C GLU A 336 11.15 25.27 -0.19
N PHE A 337 12.30 24.84 -0.71
CA PHE A 337 12.58 23.41 -0.94
C PHE A 337 13.01 22.68 0.33
N SER A 338 13.75 23.36 1.22
CA SER A 338 14.17 22.79 2.50
C SER A 338 12.96 22.31 3.32
N GLY A 339 13.09 21.12 3.93
CA GLY A 339 12.02 20.47 4.69
C GLY A 339 10.85 19.92 3.85
N ALA A 340 10.97 19.84 2.52
CA ALA A 340 9.96 19.17 1.69
C ALA A 340 10.18 17.65 1.65
N ASP A 341 9.14 16.85 1.87
CA ASP A 341 9.21 15.38 1.91
C ASP A 341 9.15 14.75 0.52
N ALA A 342 8.55 15.45 -0.45
CA ALA A 342 8.38 14.95 -1.80
C ALA A 342 8.31 16.07 -2.86
N CYS A 343 8.67 15.71 -4.09
CA CYS A 343 8.50 16.53 -5.29
C CYS A 343 7.80 15.73 -6.40
N ILE A 344 6.73 16.30 -6.96
CA ILE A 344 6.11 15.83 -8.20
C ILE A 344 6.57 16.74 -9.34
N TRP A 345 7.44 16.21 -10.20
CA TRP A 345 8.06 16.95 -11.29
C TRP A 345 7.26 16.82 -12.59
N THR A 346 6.59 17.90 -13.02
CA THR A 346 5.77 17.91 -14.27
C THR A 346 6.29 18.82 -15.38
N VAL A 347 7.49 19.38 -15.24
CA VAL A 347 8.12 20.19 -16.31
C VAL A 347 8.52 19.30 -17.49
N ALA A 348 7.84 19.51 -18.62
CA ALA A 348 8.09 18.82 -19.89
C ALA A 348 7.50 19.60 -21.07
N VAL A 349 8.03 19.38 -22.27
CA VAL A 349 7.38 19.76 -23.54
C VAL A 349 6.64 18.54 -24.08
N THR A 350 5.34 18.67 -24.36
CA THR A 350 4.56 17.58 -24.96
C THR A 350 4.84 17.46 -26.47
N PRO A 351 4.70 16.29 -27.10
CA PRO A 351 4.95 16.10 -28.54
C PRO A 351 4.17 17.06 -29.46
N ALA A 352 2.99 17.53 -29.05
CA ALA A 352 2.23 18.53 -29.80
C ALA A 352 2.84 19.94 -29.75
N LYS A 353 3.59 20.25 -28.69
CA LYS A 353 4.23 21.56 -28.43
C LYS A 353 5.70 21.64 -28.86
N THR A 354 6.30 20.55 -29.36
CA THR A 354 7.66 20.61 -29.96
C THR A 354 7.65 21.31 -31.32
N LYS A 355 6.50 21.43 -31.98
CA LYS A 355 6.35 22.18 -33.24
C LYS A 355 6.72 23.66 -33.01
N GLY A 356 7.77 24.12 -33.66
CA GLY A 356 8.30 25.49 -33.50
C GLY A 356 9.32 25.66 -32.38
N MET A 357 9.82 24.57 -31.78
CA MET A 357 10.97 24.58 -30.86
C MET A 357 12.18 23.89 -31.52
N THR A 358 13.40 24.28 -31.14
CA THR A 358 14.61 23.55 -31.54
C THR A 358 14.72 22.21 -30.78
N PRO A 359 15.42 21.20 -31.31
CA PRO A 359 15.75 19.99 -30.56
C PRO A 359 16.43 20.29 -29.22
N GLU A 360 17.31 21.29 -29.20
CA GLU A 360 18.03 21.79 -28.03
C GLU A 360 17.08 22.36 -26.97
N ASP A 361 16.12 23.22 -27.35
CA ASP A 361 15.11 23.76 -26.41
C ASP A 361 14.23 22.65 -25.82
N VAL A 362 13.88 21.65 -26.64
CA VAL A 362 13.07 20.50 -26.20
C VAL A 362 13.87 19.61 -25.25
N ARG A 363 15.16 19.36 -25.54
CA ARG A 363 16.05 18.64 -24.63
C ARG A 363 16.21 19.42 -23.33
N LYS A 364 16.56 20.71 -23.39
CA LYS A 364 16.73 21.57 -22.22
C LYS A 364 15.52 21.55 -21.30
N ALA A 365 14.32 21.66 -21.87
CA ALA A 365 13.07 21.67 -21.12
C ALA A 365 12.63 20.29 -20.57
N CYS A 366 13.09 19.18 -21.15
CA CYS A 366 12.66 17.83 -20.75
C CYS A 366 13.69 17.06 -19.92
N HIS A 367 14.97 17.28 -20.19
CA HIS A 367 16.14 16.59 -19.64
C HIS A 367 16.89 17.51 -18.68
N ASP A 368 17.49 18.59 -19.18
CA ASP A 368 18.46 19.39 -18.42
C ASP A 368 17.81 20.08 -17.20
N TYR A 369 16.64 20.72 -17.39
CA TYR A 369 15.87 21.28 -16.28
C TYR A 369 15.42 20.24 -15.24
N THR A 370 15.14 19.00 -15.67
CA THR A 370 14.74 17.91 -14.76
C THR A 370 15.89 17.55 -13.82
N LEU A 371 17.11 17.41 -14.37
CA LEU A 371 18.29 17.04 -13.60
C LEU A 371 18.79 18.21 -12.75
N ALA A 372 18.80 19.44 -13.30
CA ALA A 372 19.13 20.64 -12.54
C ALA A 372 18.17 20.86 -11.36
N GLY A 373 16.87 20.58 -11.54
CA GLY A 373 15.88 20.66 -10.47
C GLY A 373 15.97 19.55 -9.44
N LEU A 374 16.20 18.30 -9.85
CA LEU A 374 16.49 17.20 -8.93
C LEU A 374 17.73 17.51 -8.08
N GLN A 375 18.81 17.98 -8.70
CA GLN A 375 20.03 18.38 -8.01
C GLN A 375 19.79 19.56 -7.05
N ALA A 376 19.11 20.63 -7.47
CA ALA A 376 18.85 21.79 -6.63
C ALA A 376 17.97 21.46 -5.41
N ILE A 377 16.93 20.64 -5.60
CA ILE A 377 16.08 20.19 -4.49
C ILE A 377 16.88 19.28 -3.55
N TRP A 378 17.67 18.33 -4.07
CA TRP A 378 18.50 17.45 -3.23
C TRP A 378 19.58 18.21 -2.45
N SER A 379 20.21 19.20 -3.08
CA SER A 379 21.17 20.11 -2.43
C SER A 379 20.55 21.01 -1.36
N SER A 380 19.22 21.09 -1.25
CA SER A 380 18.53 21.80 -0.14
C SER A 380 18.39 20.96 1.13
N GLU A 381 19.00 19.78 1.16
CA GLU A 381 19.03 18.80 2.26
C GLU A 381 17.61 18.41 2.74
N PRO A 382 16.77 17.81 1.87
CA PRO A 382 15.43 17.41 2.25
C PRO A 382 15.43 16.26 3.29
N PRO A 383 14.36 16.12 4.08
CA PRO A 383 14.17 14.97 4.96
C PRO A 383 14.29 13.64 4.23
N ARG A 384 14.81 12.61 4.91
CA ARG A 384 14.98 11.26 4.35
C ARG A 384 13.92 10.31 4.93
N PRO A 385 13.22 9.50 4.12
CA PRO A 385 13.33 9.41 2.66
C PRO A 385 12.66 10.61 1.94
N PHE A 386 13.36 11.20 0.97
CA PHE A 386 12.79 12.19 0.05
C PHE A 386 12.25 11.50 -1.21
N ARG A 387 11.05 11.87 -1.67
CA ARG A 387 10.40 11.19 -2.81
C ARG A 387 10.28 12.05 -4.06
N PHE A 388 10.94 11.66 -5.14
CA PHE A 388 10.91 12.36 -6.42
C PHE A 388 10.11 11.59 -7.49
N LEU A 389 8.96 12.13 -7.91
CA LEU A 389 8.13 11.56 -8.97
C LEU A 389 8.39 12.30 -10.30
N TYR A 390 9.05 11.65 -11.25
CA TYR A 390 9.33 12.22 -12.58
C TYR A 390 8.22 11.90 -13.59
N MET A 391 7.54 12.92 -14.10
CA MET A 391 6.56 12.77 -15.17
C MET A 391 7.23 12.63 -16.55
N SER A 392 7.34 11.39 -17.02
CA SER A 392 7.85 11.00 -18.35
C SER A 392 6.72 10.91 -19.39
N GLY A 393 6.55 9.77 -20.08
CA GLY A 393 5.50 9.53 -21.07
C GLY A 393 5.51 8.09 -21.59
N ALA A 394 4.34 7.58 -22.01
CA ALA A 394 4.13 6.17 -22.36
C ALA A 394 5.14 5.58 -23.37
N VAL A 395 5.63 6.37 -24.32
CA VAL A 395 6.47 5.94 -25.45
C VAL A 395 7.97 6.18 -25.26
N ALA A 396 8.41 6.63 -24.07
CA ALA A 396 9.81 6.85 -23.74
C ALA A 396 10.62 5.53 -23.83
N GLU A 397 11.83 5.60 -24.38
CA GLU A 397 12.68 4.44 -24.64
C GLU A 397 13.97 4.53 -23.83
N ARG A 398 14.14 3.63 -22.85
CA ARG A 398 15.31 3.60 -21.98
C ARG A 398 16.53 3.00 -22.66
N ASN A 399 16.34 2.09 -23.62
CA ASN A 399 17.46 1.49 -24.33
C ASN A 399 18.01 2.47 -25.38
N GLN A 400 19.10 3.14 -25.03
CA GLN A 400 19.72 4.18 -25.86
C GLN A 400 20.37 3.64 -27.15
N SER A 401 20.63 2.32 -27.26
CA SER A 401 21.14 1.71 -28.49
C SER A 401 20.02 1.22 -29.43
N LYS A 402 18.74 1.41 -29.06
CA LYS A 402 17.62 0.89 -29.83
C LYS A 402 17.27 1.83 -30.99
N GLN A 403 17.43 1.34 -32.21
CA GLN A 403 16.93 2.03 -33.40
C GLN A 403 15.39 2.05 -33.38
N LEU A 404 14.81 3.25 -33.44
CA LEU A 404 13.37 3.46 -33.45
C LEU A 404 12.93 3.93 -34.86
N PRO A 405 11.84 3.38 -35.43
CA PRO A 405 11.32 3.85 -36.71
C PRO A 405 10.78 5.28 -36.58
N TRP A 406 11.43 6.21 -37.30
CA TRP A 406 11.15 7.62 -37.66
C TRP A 406 10.22 8.53 -36.81
N VAL A 407 9.15 8.04 -36.19
CA VAL A 407 8.24 8.84 -35.37
C VAL A 407 8.90 9.21 -34.03
N MET A 408 9.37 10.46 -33.94
CA MET A 408 9.87 11.10 -32.71
C MET A 408 10.98 10.30 -32.01
N ALA A 409 11.85 9.63 -32.76
CA ALA A 409 12.89 8.73 -32.23
C ALA A 409 13.78 9.41 -31.18
N GLU A 410 14.38 10.55 -31.52
CA GLU A 410 15.27 11.33 -30.63
C GLU A 410 14.55 11.79 -29.36
N TYR A 411 13.32 12.30 -29.48
CA TYR A 411 12.50 12.70 -28.33
C TYR A 411 12.22 11.50 -27.40
N ARG A 412 11.90 10.33 -27.96
CA ARG A 412 11.62 9.11 -27.17
C ARG A 412 12.87 8.60 -26.44
N LEU A 413 14.03 8.65 -27.09
CA LEU A 413 15.31 8.30 -26.50
C LEU A 413 15.68 9.29 -25.38
N MET A 414 15.65 10.60 -25.65
CA MET A 414 15.89 11.67 -24.66
C MET A 414 15.00 11.56 -23.41
N ARG A 415 13.70 11.24 -23.57
CA ARG A 415 12.82 11.03 -22.41
C ARG A 415 13.23 9.80 -21.59
N GLY A 416 13.63 8.70 -22.23
CA GLY A 416 14.14 7.52 -21.54
C GLY A 416 15.56 7.66 -20.99
N GLU A 417 16.41 8.49 -21.60
CA GLU A 417 17.69 8.94 -21.07
C GLU A 417 17.48 9.71 -19.76
N THR A 418 16.53 10.66 -19.75
CA THR A 418 16.15 11.41 -18.55
C THR A 418 15.68 10.47 -17.44
N GLU A 419 14.82 9.49 -17.75
CA GLU A 419 14.41 8.47 -16.78
C GLU A 419 15.59 7.68 -16.19
N ASN A 420 16.50 7.22 -17.05
CA ASN A 420 17.70 6.49 -16.61
C ASN A 420 18.57 7.34 -15.67
N GLN A 421 18.71 8.64 -15.95
CA GLN A 421 19.53 9.54 -15.13
C GLN A 421 18.86 9.91 -13.81
N VAL A 422 17.54 10.14 -13.78
CA VAL A 422 16.78 10.35 -12.54
C VAL A 422 16.87 9.14 -11.61
N LEU A 423 16.75 7.92 -12.14
CA LEU A 423 16.84 6.70 -11.34
C LEU A 423 18.25 6.46 -10.81
N ARG A 424 19.29 6.57 -11.66
CA ARG A 424 20.69 6.47 -11.21
C ARG A 424 21.05 7.52 -10.16
N PHE A 425 20.48 8.72 -10.25
CA PHE A 425 20.71 9.75 -9.26
C PHE A 425 20.12 9.35 -7.89
N ALA A 426 18.97 8.69 -7.86
CA ALA A 426 18.43 8.10 -6.62
C ALA A 426 19.31 6.94 -6.11
N ASP A 427 19.71 6.00 -6.98
CA ASP A 427 20.58 4.87 -6.61
C ASP A 427 21.93 5.32 -6.01
N GLN A 428 22.40 6.53 -6.35
CA GLN A 428 23.64 7.13 -5.86
C GLN A 428 23.49 7.91 -4.55
N HIS A 429 22.26 8.14 -4.06
CA HIS A 429 22.00 9.03 -2.92
C HIS A 429 21.10 8.35 -1.87
N GLU A 430 21.71 7.90 -0.78
CA GLU A 430 20.99 7.23 0.31
C GLU A 430 19.89 8.12 0.92
N GLY A 431 18.65 7.60 0.92
CA GLY A 431 17.46 8.32 1.36
C GLY A 431 16.76 9.13 0.26
N LEU A 432 17.18 8.99 -1.01
CA LEU A 432 16.43 9.48 -2.15
C LEU A 432 15.66 8.33 -2.82
N GLU A 433 14.33 8.41 -2.84
CA GLU A 433 13.47 7.52 -3.62
C GLU A 433 13.08 8.22 -4.94
N ALA A 434 13.20 7.55 -6.09
CA ALA A 434 12.68 8.04 -7.36
C ALA A 434 11.64 7.10 -7.98
N CYS A 435 10.60 7.69 -8.59
CA CYS A 435 9.58 6.98 -9.35
C CYS A 435 9.36 7.64 -10.70
N VAL A 436 9.38 6.84 -11.77
CA VAL A 436 9.08 7.29 -13.12
C VAL A 436 7.61 7.08 -13.44
N VAL A 437 6.94 8.12 -13.94
CA VAL A 437 5.52 8.06 -14.29
C VAL A 437 5.35 8.19 -15.80
N ARG A 438 4.73 7.19 -16.41
CA ARG A 438 4.52 7.07 -17.86
C ARG A 438 3.02 7.07 -18.19
N PRO A 439 2.34 8.23 -18.18
CA PRO A 439 0.98 8.33 -18.66
C PRO A 439 0.94 8.23 -20.18
N GLY A 440 -0.19 7.80 -20.72
CA GLY A 440 -0.52 7.99 -22.13
C GLY A 440 -1.22 9.34 -22.36
N PHE A 441 -2.29 9.35 -23.16
CA PHE A 441 -3.05 10.58 -23.38
C PHE A 441 -3.78 11.03 -22.10
N ILE A 442 -3.60 12.29 -21.71
CA ILE A 442 -4.25 12.84 -20.52
C ILE A 442 -5.49 13.63 -20.95
N THR A 443 -6.64 13.28 -20.39
CA THR A 443 -7.94 13.92 -20.65
C THR A 443 -8.45 14.68 -19.41
N SER A 444 -9.50 15.48 -19.54
CA SER A 444 -10.28 15.99 -18.40
C SER A 444 -11.67 15.36 -18.39
N CYS A 445 -12.33 15.34 -17.23
CA CYS A 445 -13.73 14.91 -17.13
C CYS A 445 -14.71 15.90 -17.77
N SER A 446 -14.36 17.19 -17.85
CA SER A 446 -15.24 18.26 -18.33
C SER A 446 -15.28 18.43 -19.85
N THR A 447 -14.46 17.71 -20.62
CA THR A 447 -14.36 17.87 -22.09
C THR A 447 -14.77 16.61 -22.85
N ALA A 448 -16.07 16.46 -23.12
CA ALA A 448 -16.62 15.41 -23.98
C ALA A 448 -16.03 15.42 -25.42
N LEU A 449 -15.43 16.53 -25.87
CA LEU A 449 -14.75 16.65 -27.17
C LEU A 449 -13.37 15.93 -27.25
N GLY A 450 -12.77 15.55 -26.12
CA GLY A 450 -11.39 15.03 -26.10
C GLY A 450 -11.20 13.66 -26.78
N SER A 451 -12.26 12.86 -26.88
CA SER A 451 -12.24 11.51 -27.44
C SER A 451 -12.03 11.50 -28.96
N ALA A 452 -12.59 12.47 -29.70
CA ALA A 452 -12.45 12.56 -31.16
C ALA A 452 -11.03 12.94 -31.61
N ALA A 453 -10.39 13.88 -30.91
CA ALA A 453 -9.02 14.31 -31.25
C ALA A 453 -7.96 13.22 -30.98
N ALA A 454 -8.20 12.32 -30.01
CA ALA A 454 -7.31 11.20 -29.71
C ALA A 454 -7.26 10.15 -30.84
N ALA A 455 -8.34 9.98 -31.60
CA ALA A 455 -8.41 9.03 -32.71
C ALA A 455 -7.67 9.50 -33.97
N ALA A 456 -7.54 10.82 -34.19
CA ALA A 456 -6.92 11.39 -35.38
C ALA A 456 -5.38 11.35 -35.41
N LEU A 457 -4.74 11.04 -34.27
CA LEU A 457 -3.27 11.04 -34.10
C LEU A 457 -2.66 9.64 -34.00
N SER A 458 -3.45 8.56 -34.03
CA SER A 458 -2.98 7.19 -33.88
C SER A 458 -2.45 6.60 -35.20
N VAL A 459 -1.30 7.08 -35.65
CA VAL A 459 -0.47 6.33 -36.62
C VAL A 459 0.48 5.42 -35.82
N ALA A 460 0.31 4.12 -36.01
CA ALA A 460 1.16 3.01 -35.53
C ALA A 460 1.28 2.69 -34.02
N VAL A 461 0.88 3.55 -33.07
CA VAL A 461 0.95 3.21 -31.61
C VAL A 461 -0.36 3.52 -30.87
N VAL A 462 -0.98 2.49 -30.29
CA VAL A 462 -2.14 2.63 -29.39
C VAL A 462 -1.66 3.14 -28.03
N VAL A 463 -1.85 4.44 -27.77
CA VAL A 463 -1.50 5.06 -26.48
C VAL A 463 -2.75 5.16 -25.60
N PRO A 464 -2.81 4.46 -24.45
CA PRO A 464 -4.01 4.45 -23.61
C PRO A 464 -4.26 5.80 -22.94
N ASN A 465 -5.52 6.23 -22.84
CA ASN A 465 -5.89 7.49 -22.16
C ASN A 465 -6.10 7.32 -20.64
N THR A 466 -6.03 8.42 -19.87
CA THR A 466 -6.49 8.53 -18.46
C THR A 466 -6.82 9.98 -18.12
N ALA A 467 -7.84 10.19 -17.28
CA ALA A 467 -8.24 11.51 -16.79
C ALA A 467 -7.18 12.12 -15.84
N VAL A 468 -6.97 13.43 -15.91
CA VAL A 468 -5.96 14.17 -15.14
C VAL A 468 -6.18 14.06 -13.63
N GLU A 469 -7.44 14.00 -13.21
CA GLU A 469 -7.92 13.84 -11.85
C GLU A 469 -7.44 12.49 -11.26
N THR A 470 -7.53 11.42 -12.05
CA THR A 470 -7.06 10.07 -11.71
C THR A 470 -5.53 10.02 -11.63
N ILE A 471 -4.82 10.73 -12.52
CA ILE A 471 -3.35 10.80 -12.50
C ILE A 471 -2.87 11.56 -11.27
N ALA A 472 -3.43 12.73 -10.99
CA ALA A 472 -3.09 13.53 -9.82
C ALA A 472 -3.36 12.77 -8.51
N ALA A 473 -4.50 12.08 -8.41
CA ALA A 473 -4.82 11.25 -7.25
C ALA A 473 -3.78 10.13 -7.04
N ALA A 474 -3.36 9.45 -8.12
CA ALA A 474 -2.32 8.42 -8.05
C ALA A 474 -0.94 8.98 -7.65
N LEU A 475 -0.54 10.13 -8.18
CA LEU A 475 0.72 10.81 -7.85
C LEU A 475 0.78 11.24 -6.38
N VAL A 476 -0.26 11.92 -5.91
CA VAL A 476 -0.36 12.38 -4.52
C VAL A 476 -0.40 11.19 -3.57
N HIS A 477 -1.13 10.13 -3.92
CA HIS A 477 -1.13 8.89 -3.13
C HIS A 477 0.26 8.26 -3.04
N GLN A 478 1.01 8.15 -4.15
CA GLN A 478 2.34 7.55 -4.16
C GLN A 478 3.40 8.41 -3.46
N ALA A 479 3.32 9.73 -3.55
CA ALA A 479 4.19 10.61 -2.77
C ALA A 479 3.95 10.46 -1.25
N VAL A 480 2.69 10.32 -0.82
CA VAL A 480 2.30 10.15 0.59
C VAL A 480 2.59 8.75 1.12
N ALA A 481 2.26 7.70 0.37
CA ALA A 481 2.29 6.31 0.83
C ALA A 481 3.60 5.56 0.51
N GLY A 482 4.50 6.18 -0.26
CA GLY A 482 5.65 5.50 -0.84
C GLY A 482 5.34 4.82 -2.18
N PHE A 483 6.40 4.46 -2.90
CA PHE A 483 6.30 3.90 -4.25
C PHE A 483 6.01 2.40 -4.21
N GLU A 484 4.99 1.97 -4.96
CA GLU A 484 4.68 0.54 -5.11
C GLU A 484 5.60 -0.15 -6.12
N GLN A 485 6.17 0.62 -7.06
CA GLN A 485 7.14 0.17 -8.06
C GLN A 485 7.87 1.37 -8.70
N GLU A 486 9.07 1.12 -9.21
CA GLU A 486 9.95 2.12 -9.85
C GLU A 486 9.30 2.86 -11.03
N THR A 487 8.48 2.18 -11.85
CA THR A 487 7.82 2.77 -13.03
C THR A 487 6.31 2.57 -13.03
N LEU A 488 5.54 3.66 -12.94
CA LEU A 488 4.08 3.66 -13.00
C LEU A 488 3.56 3.87 -14.43
N ARG A 489 2.87 2.86 -14.96
CA ARG A 489 2.19 2.93 -16.27
C ARG A 489 0.72 3.34 -16.12
N THR A 490 0.08 3.72 -17.22
CA THR A 490 -1.34 4.11 -17.29
C THR A 490 -2.31 3.14 -16.57
N SER A 491 -2.06 1.83 -16.62
CA SER A 491 -2.81 0.81 -15.86
C SER A 491 -2.74 1.03 -14.34
N ASN A 492 -1.55 1.32 -13.84
CA ASN A 492 -1.26 1.50 -12.42
C ASN A 492 -1.88 2.82 -11.95
N LEU A 493 -1.74 3.89 -12.74
CA LEU A 493 -2.39 5.17 -12.47
C LEU A 493 -3.91 5.02 -12.37
N LYS A 494 -4.55 4.25 -13.25
CA LYS A 494 -5.99 3.92 -13.14
C LYS A 494 -6.34 3.08 -11.91
N ARG A 495 -5.46 2.20 -11.42
CA ARG A 495 -5.68 1.41 -10.20
C ARG A 495 -5.52 2.29 -8.95
N LEU A 496 -4.43 3.04 -8.87
CA LEU A 496 -4.09 3.92 -7.75
C LEU A 496 -5.09 5.07 -7.60
N GLY A 497 -5.51 5.73 -8.69
CA GLY A 497 -6.50 6.81 -8.63
C GLY A 497 -7.88 6.33 -8.14
N ARG A 498 -8.30 5.10 -8.51
CA ARG A 498 -9.51 4.47 -7.95
C ARG A 498 -9.35 4.19 -6.46
N ALA A 499 -8.22 3.62 -6.04
CA ALA A 499 -7.93 3.33 -4.63
C ALA A 499 -7.87 4.61 -3.76
N ALA A 500 -7.52 5.75 -4.35
CA ALA A 500 -7.56 7.06 -3.70
C ALA A 500 -8.97 7.72 -3.65
N GLY A 501 -10.03 6.98 -3.99
CA GLY A 501 -11.42 7.44 -3.84
C GLY A 501 -11.89 8.48 -4.86
N LYS A 502 -11.07 8.84 -5.85
CA LYS A 502 -11.41 9.83 -6.90
C LYS A 502 -11.60 9.14 -8.25
N ILE A 503 -12.82 8.64 -8.46
CA ILE A 503 -13.22 8.07 -9.75
C ILE A 503 -13.99 9.12 -10.54
N CYS A 504 -13.48 9.44 -11.73
CA CYS A 504 -14.30 9.95 -12.81
C CYS A 504 -14.90 8.75 -13.53
N MET A 505 -16.20 8.51 -13.34
CA MET A 505 -16.93 7.52 -14.13
C MET A 505 -17.25 8.14 -15.48
N MET A 506 -16.77 7.50 -16.55
CA MET A 506 -17.34 7.62 -17.90
C MET A 506 -18.31 6.47 -18.12
#